data_AF-A0A3B9M146-F1
#
_entry.id   AF-A0A3B9M146-F1
#
_cell.length_a   1.000
_cell.length_b   1.000
_cell.length_c   1.000
_cell.angle_alpha   90.00
_cell.angle_beta   90.00
_cell.angle_gamma   90.00
#
_symmetry.space_group_name_H-M   'P 1'
#
loop_
_entity.id
_entity.type
_entity.pdbx_description
1 polymer ?
#
loop_
_entity_poly.entity_id
_entity_poly.type
_entity_poly.pdbx_seq_one_letter_code
_entity_poly.pdbx_strand_id
1 'polypeptide(L)'
;MQLPTVHEWNIGFQRELPGGFVMQASYIGRRGEHLFMAYDINQTNPDPIIPSFLIMQQNRVKGCANAGTGCPAGVTGVTPPLLTQLQTPGGLSASAAASFLNSSTTNTELDINGAGSFARRIEDNTLGLKLRPNQQFALITYLDNSGDSNYHAAQFTLRRRFSTGLGLSMAYTYGKSIDNQSVDPVGASSGGGLSTTNSRTPTDIRNFREERARSDFDRTQVLQAASVWELPVGRGRRFLGSSHGIVNHIFGGWTINSIYTFQTGEP
;
A
#
# COMPACT_ATOMS: atom_id res chain seq x y z
N MET A 1 27.41 5.33 -2.98
CA MET A 1 26.31 4.44 -2.54
C MET A 1 26.91 3.35 -1.68
N GLN A 2 26.34 3.12 -0.50
CA GLN A 2 26.65 1.93 0.30
C GLN A 2 25.79 0.78 -0.21
N LEU A 3 26.27 -0.46 -0.03
CA LEU A 3 25.51 -1.63 -0.46
C LEU A 3 24.31 -1.85 0.45
N PRO A 4 23.15 -2.26 -0.09
CA PRO A 4 22.01 -2.68 0.71
C PRO A 4 22.42 -3.75 1.71
N THR A 5 22.01 -3.55 2.96
CA THR A 5 22.36 -4.44 4.07
C THR A 5 21.09 -4.86 4.80
N VAL A 6 20.99 -6.15 5.13
CA VAL A 6 19.89 -6.69 5.91
C VAL A 6 20.44 -7.36 7.16
N HIS A 7 19.98 -6.91 8.31
CA HIS A 7 20.22 -7.55 9.58
C HIS A 7 18.99 -8.37 9.95
N GLU A 8 19.18 -9.65 10.25
CA GLU A 8 18.11 -10.54 10.71
C GLU A 8 18.51 -11.16 12.06
N TRP A 9 17.55 -11.24 12.96
CA TRP A 9 17.71 -11.92 14.24
C TRP A 9 16.47 -12.76 14.54
N ASN A 10 16.70 -13.96 15.06
CA ASN A 10 15.67 -14.89 15.48
C ASN A 10 16.02 -15.42 16.88
N ILE A 11 15.07 -15.33 17.80
CA ILE A 11 15.19 -15.88 19.16
C ILE A 11 14.01 -16.79 19.39
N GLY A 12 14.27 -18.08 19.60
CA GLY A 12 13.25 -19.11 19.76
C GLY A 12 13.38 -19.87 21.08
N PHE A 13 12.23 -20.15 21.69
CA PHE A 13 12.10 -21.05 22.85
C PHE A 13 11.12 -22.16 22.51
N GLN A 14 11.51 -23.41 22.80
CA GLN A 14 10.65 -24.57 22.67
C GLN A 14 10.50 -25.25 24.02
N ARG A 15 9.27 -25.66 24.34
CA ARG A 15 8.98 -26.41 25.55
C ARG A 15 7.88 -27.43 25.34
N GLU A 16 8.06 -28.60 25.94
CA GLU A 16 6.98 -29.56 26.11
C GLU A 16 6.10 -29.15 27.29
N LEU A 17 4.80 -29.05 27.03
CA LEU A 17 3.76 -28.69 27.98
C LEU A 17 2.99 -29.95 28.42
N PRO A 18 2.32 -29.91 29.58
CA PRO A 18 1.50 -31.01 30.06
C PRO A 18 0.53 -31.54 28.99
N GLY A 19 0.38 -32.87 28.96
CA GLY A 19 -0.46 -33.55 27.98
C GLY A 19 0.23 -33.88 26.65
N GLY A 20 1.53 -33.61 26.48
CA GLY A 20 2.27 -33.91 25.24
C GLY A 20 2.05 -32.87 24.15
N PHE A 21 1.71 -31.65 24.55
CA PHE A 21 1.77 -30.49 23.66
C PHE A 21 3.22 -30.02 23.56
N VAL A 22 3.67 -29.68 22.36
CA VAL A 22 4.94 -28.99 22.13
C VAL A 22 4.60 -27.59 21.67
N MET A 23 5.04 -26.60 22.45
CA MET A 23 4.91 -25.20 22.12
C MET A 23 6.28 -24.62 21.74
N GLN A 24 6.29 -23.83 20.67
CA GLN A 24 7.43 -22.99 20.31
C GLN A 24 6.97 -21.55 20.25
N ALA A 25 7.72 -20.65 20.86
CA ALA A 25 7.55 -19.21 20.72
C ALA A 25 8.86 -18.64 20.17
N SER A 26 8.78 -17.90 19.08
CA SER A 26 9.95 -17.27 18.45
C SER A 26 9.68 -15.81 18.15
N TYR A 27 10.69 -14.98 18.30
CA TYR A 27 10.67 -13.60 17.86
C TYR A 27 11.63 -13.45 16.69
N ILE A 28 11.19 -12.77 15.64
CA ILE A 28 11.96 -12.48 14.43
C ILE A 28 11.99 -10.98 14.25
N GLY A 29 13.16 -10.41 14.07
CA GLY A 29 13.30 -9.05 13.58
C GLY A 29 14.19 -8.97 12.36
N ARG A 30 13.84 -8.04 11.47
CA ARG A 30 14.61 -7.72 10.27
C ARG A 30 14.74 -6.22 10.14
N ARG A 31 15.96 -5.75 9.88
CA ARG A 31 16.27 -4.36 9.58
C ARG A 31 16.93 -4.29 8.21
N GLY A 32 16.23 -3.66 7.26
CA GLY A 32 16.80 -3.30 5.97
C GLY A 32 17.37 -1.89 6.05
N GLU A 33 18.63 -1.74 5.65
CA GLU A 33 19.31 -0.45 5.56
C GLU A 33 19.92 -0.29 4.17
N HIS A 34 20.00 0.95 3.70
CA HIS A 34 20.56 1.29 2.40
C HIS A 34 19.85 0.59 1.22
N LEU A 35 18.54 0.42 1.32
CA LEU A 35 17.73 -0.19 0.27
C LEU A 35 17.66 0.77 -0.92
N PHE A 36 17.67 0.20 -2.13
CA PHE A 36 17.60 0.99 -3.35
C PHE A 36 16.23 1.64 -3.48
N MET A 37 16.22 2.95 -3.77
CA MET A 37 15.03 3.71 -4.12
C MET A 37 15.21 4.37 -5.48
N ALA A 38 14.11 4.52 -6.22
CA ALA A 38 14.06 5.32 -7.44
C ALA A 38 12.91 6.35 -7.37
N TYR A 39 13.16 7.61 -7.69
CA TYR A 39 12.10 8.62 -7.61
C TYR A 39 12.34 9.77 -8.60
N ASP A 40 11.28 10.53 -8.90
CA ASP A 40 11.34 11.67 -9.79
C ASP A 40 11.82 12.92 -9.04
N ILE A 41 13.05 13.35 -9.29
CA ILE A 41 13.59 14.60 -8.72
C ILE A 41 13.00 15.86 -9.36
N ASN A 42 12.19 15.72 -10.41
CA ASN A 42 11.56 16.82 -11.11
C ASN A 42 10.08 17.02 -10.72
N GLN A 43 9.74 16.69 -9.46
CA GLN A 43 8.39 16.83 -8.92
C GLN A 43 7.82 18.24 -9.14
N THR A 44 6.56 18.32 -9.57
CA THR A 44 5.84 19.59 -9.75
C THR A 44 5.39 20.12 -8.38
N ASN A 45 5.69 21.38 -8.10
CA ASN A 45 5.29 22.10 -6.91
C ASN A 45 4.00 22.93 -7.15
N PRO A 46 2.86 22.58 -6.54
CA PRO A 46 1.62 23.34 -6.68
C PRO A 46 1.56 24.60 -5.79
N ASP A 47 2.47 24.78 -4.83
CA ASP A 47 2.42 25.89 -3.85
C ASP A 47 2.19 27.27 -4.49
N PRO A 48 2.86 27.64 -5.60
CA PRO A 48 2.70 28.96 -6.21
C PRO A 48 1.29 29.24 -6.76
N ILE A 49 0.51 28.18 -7.09
CA ILE A 49 -0.80 28.32 -7.70
C ILE A 49 -1.96 28.15 -6.71
N ILE A 50 -1.70 27.68 -5.49
CA ILE A 50 -2.72 27.45 -4.45
C ILE A 50 -3.62 28.68 -4.22
N PRO A 51 -3.11 29.92 -4.09
CA PRO A 51 -3.98 31.08 -3.87
C PRO A 51 -4.98 31.29 -5.01
N SER A 52 -4.54 31.10 -6.26
CA SER A 52 -5.41 31.20 -7.43
C SER A 52 -6.40 30.05 -7.51
N PHE A 53 -5.97 28.84 -7.14
CA PHE A 53 -6.83 27.65 -7.08
C PHE A 53 -8.00 27.86 -6.09
N LEU A 54 -7.70 28.40 -4.90
CA LEU A 54 -8.72 28.74 -3.90
C LEU A 54 -9.66 29.85 -4.36
N ILE A 55 -9.14 30.89 -5.04
CA ILE A 55 -9.98 31.95 -5.64
C ILE A 55 -10.94 31.34 -6.67
N MET A 56 -10.46 30.43 -7.52
CA MET A 56 -11.30 29.76 -8.52
C MET A 56 -12.42 28.94 -7.86
N GLN A 57 -12.13 28.20 -6.78
CA GLN A 57 -13.16 27.51 -6.00
C GLN A 57 -14.20 28.48 -5.42
N GLN A 58 -13.76 29.59 -4.84
CA GLN A 58 -14.66 30.61 -4.29
C GLN A 58 -15.55 31.24 -5.37
N ASN A 59 -15.01 31.49 -6.56
CA ASN A 59 -15.79 31.97 -7.69
C ASN A 59 -16.88 30.98 -8.09
N ARG A 60 -16.57 29.68 -8.12
CA ARG A 60 -17.58 28.64 -8.42
C ARG A 60 -18.69 28.59 -7.38
N VAL A 61 -18.35 28.66 -6.09
CA VAL A 61 -19.34 28.71 -5.00
C VAL A 61 -20.29 29.91 -5.16
N LYS A 62 -19.78 31.03 -5.67
CA LYS A 62 -20.55 32.24 -5.98
C LYS A 62 -21.37 32.15 -7.29
N GLY A 63 -21.28 31.06 -8.04
CA GLY A 63 -21.93 30.90 -9.33
C GLY A 63 -21.25 31.65 -10.49
N CYS A 64 -20.02 32.13 -10.29
CA CYS A 64 -19.20 32.74 -11.33
C CYS A 64 -18.42 31.66 -12.10
N ALA A 65 -17.90 32.03 -13.27
CA ALA A 65 -16.84 31.27 -13.92
C ALA A 65 -15.55 31.28 -13.08
N ASN A 66 -14.68 30.28 -13.25
CA ASN A 66 -13.46 30.10 -12.46
C ASN A 66 -12.54 31.34 -12.54
N ALA A 67 -12.49 31.98 -13.70
CA ALA A 67 -11.75 33.22 -13.93
C ALA A 67 -12.35 34.48 -13.27
N GLY A 68 -13.47 34.37 -12.55
CA GLY A 68 -14.11 35.47 -11.83
C GLY A 68 -15.08 36.30 -12.68
N THR A 69 -15.46 35.81 -13.86
CA THR A 69 -16.38 36.47 -14.80
C THR A 69 -17.74 35.78 -14.83
N GLY A 70 -18.74 36.38 -15.49
CA GLY A 70 -20.06 35.74 -15.69
C GLY A 70 -20.85 35.49 -14.41
N CYS A 71 -20.67 36.32 -13.39
CA CYS A 71 -21.32 36.17 -12.09
C CYS A 71 -22.82 36.52 -12.12
N PRO A 72 -23.64 35.93 -11.21
CA PRO A 72 -25.02 36.36 -10.98
C PRO A 72 -25.12 37.86 -10.62
N ALA A 73 -26.29 38.45 -10.85
CA ALA A 73 -26.53 39.85 -10.53
C ALA A 73 -26.26 40.16 -9.04
N GLY A 74 -25.49 41.22 -8.78
CA GLY A 74 -25.09 41.62 -7.42
C GLY A 74 -23.92 40.82 -6.83
N VAL A 75 -23.38 39.84 -7.55
CA VAL A 75 -22.22 39.05 -7.12
C VAL A 75 -20.96 39.51 -7.85
N THR A 76 -19.89 39.79 -7.10
CA THR A 76 -18.58 40.13 -7.67
C THR A 76 -17.62 38.94 -7.55
N GLY A 77 -17.14 38.47 -8.69
CA GLY A 77 -16.09 37.47 -8.80
C GLY A 77 -14.70 38.10 -8.61
N VAL A 78 -13.73 37.27 -8.27
CA VAL A 78 -12.34 37.70 -8.08
C VAL A 78 -11.50 37.08 -9.18
N THR A 79 -10.79 37.88 -9.98
CA THR A 79 -9.91 37.33 -11.00
C THR A 79 -8.70 36.66 -10.35
N PRO A 80 -8.46 35.35 -10.56
CA PRO A 80 -7.30 34.69 -10.02
C PRO A 80 -6.03 35.25 -10.69
N PRO A 81 -4.97 35.60 -9.93
CA PRO A 81 -3.69 36.05 -10.49
C PRO A 81 -3.13 35.10 -11.57
N LEU A 82 -3.41 33.80 -11.43
CA LEU A 82 -3.03 32.79 -12.41
C LEU A 82 -3.49 33.11 -13.85
N LEU A 83 -4.63 33.79 -14.04
CA LEU A 83 -5.10 34.16 -15.38
C LEU A 83 -4.08 35.00 -16.14
N THR A 84 -3.40 35.93 -15.48
CA THR A 84 -2.36 36.76 -16.11
C THR A 84 -1.00 36.05 -16.10
N GLN A 85 -0.70 35.26 -15.07
CA GLN A 85 0.56 34.50 -14.99
C GLN A 85 0.69 33.46 -16.12
N LEU A 86 -0.42 32.91 -16.61
CA LEU A 86 -0.44 32.00 -17.76
C LEU A 86 -0.13 32.69 -19.10
N GLN A 87 -0.22 34.02 -19.17
CA GLN A 87 -0.07 34.82 -20.41
C GLN A 87 1.36 35.36 -20.63
N THR A 88 2.35 34.72 -20.01
CA THR A 88 3.77 35.07 -20.16
C THR A 88 4.31 34.75 -21.57
N PRO A 89 5.46 35.31 -21.99
CA PRO A 89 6.09 34.95 -23.26
C PRO A 89 6.34 33.44 -23.36
N GLY A 90 5.79 32.78 -24.39
CA GLY A 90 5.80 31.32 -24.52
C GLY A 90 4.69 30.59 -23.75
N GLY A 91 3.76 31.34 -23.13
CA GLY A 91 2.57 30.84 -22.46
C GLY A 91 1.31 30.90 -23.33
N LEU A 92 0.15 30.91 -22.68
CA LEU A 92 -1.16 30.88 -23.32
C LEU A 92 -1.63 32.28 -23.75
N SER A 93 -2.39 32.36 -24.83
CA SER A 93 -3.13 33.60 -25.14
C SER A 93 -4.18 33.89 -24.07
N ALA A 94 -4.65 35.14 -23.97
CA ALA A 94 -5.67 35.51 -22.98
C ALA A 94 -6.94 34.66 -23.08
N SER A 95 -7.39 34.35 -24.31
CA SER A 95 -8.53 33.46 -24.55
C SER A 95 -8.21 32.01 -24.16
N ALA A 96 -7.03 31.49 -24.51
CA ALA A 96 -6.64 30.13 -24.15
C ALA A 96 -6.48 29.96 -22.62
N ALA A 97 -5.93 30.96 -21.92
CA ALA A 97 -5.83 30.95 -20.46
C ALA A 97 -7.22 30.94 -19.81
N ALA A 98 -8.15 31.78 -20.28
CA ALA A 98 -9.53 31.79 -19.80
C ALA A 98 -10.26 30.46 -20.09
N SER A 99 -10.07 29.88 -21.27
CA SER A 99 -10.63 28.57 -21.64
C SER A 99 -10.03 27.44 -20.79
N PHE A 100 -8.73 27.46 -20.52
CA PHE A 100 -8.06 26.48 -19.66
C PHE A 100 -8.62 26.55 -18.23
N LEU A 101 -8.70 27.75 -17.64
CA LEU A 101 -9.23 27.92 -16.29
C LEU A 101 -10.71 27.51 -16.20
N ASN A 102 -11.52 27.76 -17.23
CA ASN A 102 -12.95 27.42 -17.22
C ASN A 102 -13.28 26.03 -17.82
N SER A 103 -12.27 25.22 -18.12
CA SER A 103 -12.48 23.89 -18.71
C SER A 103 -13.17 22.92 -17.75
N SER A 104 -13.84 21.90 -18.30
CA SER A 104 -14.45 20.82 -17.51
C SER A 104 -13.43 20.08 -16.65
N THR A 105 -12.21 19.88 -17.14
CA THR A 105 -11.13 19.25 -16.36
C THR A 105 -10.72 20.10 -15.15
N THR A 106 -10.57 21.42 -15.32
CA THR A 106 -10.31 22.32 -14.19
C THR A 106 -11.46 22.28 -13.18
N ASN A 107 -12.70 22.20 -13.64
CA ASN A 107 -13.86 22.06 -12.74
C ASN A 107 -13.75 20.79 -11.89
N THR A 108 -13.45 19.64 -12.51
CA THR A 108 -13.25 18.39 -11.78
C THR A 108 -12.11 18.48 -10.77
N GLU A 109 -10.97 19.08 -11.14
CA GLU A 109 -9.84 19.26 -10.23
C GLU A 109 -10.19 20.17 -9.05
N LEU A 110 -10.91 21.27 -9.29
CA LEU A 110 -11.42 22.14 -8.22
C LEU A 110 -12.37 21.38 -7.28
N ASP A 111 -13.23 20.50 -7.83
CA ASP A 111 -14.20 19.73 -7.05
C ASP A 111 -13.54 18.66 -6.17
N ILE A 112 -12.38 18.12 -6.57
CA ILE A 112 -11.64 17.09 -5.83
C ILE A 112 -10.40 17.62 -5.07
N ASN A 113 -10.21 18.94 -4.98
CA ASN A 113 -8.98 19.56 -4.46
C ASN A 113 -7.68 19.08 -5.16
N GLY A 114 -7.76 18.80 -6.46
CA GLY A 114 -6.67 18.32 -7.32
C GLY A 114 -5.67 19.42 -7.72
N ALA A 115 -5.15 20.20 -6.78
CA ALA A 115 -4.19 21.27 -7.09
C ALA A 115 -2.89 20.74 -7.72
N GLY A 116 -2.43 19.55 -7.33
CA GLY A 116 -1.25 18.89 -7.92
C GLY A 116 -1.46 18.48 -9.38
N SER A 117 -2.62 17.89 -9.72
CA SER A 117 -2.93 17.54 -11.12
C SER A 117 -3.13 18.79 -11.97
N PHE A 118 -3.74 19.84 -11.42
CA PHE A 118 -3.87 21.13 -12.07
C PHE A 118 -2.50 21.76 -12.36
N ALA A 119 -1.58 21.75 -11.39
CA ALA A 119 -0.20 22.24 -11.55
C ALA A 119 0.55 21.48 -12.65
N ARG A 120 0.45 20.15 -12.66
CA ARG A 120 1.04 19.31 -13.72
C ARG A 120 0.48 19.70 -15.09
N ARG A 121 -0.84 19.87 -15.20
CA ARG A 121 -1.48 20.22 -16.48
C ARG A 121 -1.09 21.61 -16.97
N ILE A 122 -0.85 22.56 -16.07
CA ILE A 122 -0.27 23.86 -16.43
C ILE A 122 1.11 23.65 -17.07
N GLU A 123 2.00 22.90 -16.42
CA GLU A 123 3.35 22.65 -16.91
C GLU A 123 3.40 21.81 -18.21
N ASP A 124 2.32 21.11 -18.56
CA ASP A 124 2.20 20.40 -19.84
C ASP A 124 1.68 21.30 -20.98
N ASN A 125 1.11 22.47 -20.66
CA ASN A 125 0.54 23.41 -21.64
C ASN A 125 1.31 24.74 -21.75
N THR A 126 2.11 25.09 -20.74
CA THR A 126 2.91 26.31 -20.71
C THR A 126 4.19 26.12 -19.92
N LEU A 127 5.26 26.80 -20.35
CA LEU A 127 6.53 26.85 -19.64
C LEU A 127 6.64 28.11 -18.75
N GLY A 128 5.59 28.92 -18.66
CA GLY A 128 5.63 30.25 -18.05
C GLY A 128 5.80 30.28 -16.53
N LEU A 129 5.35 29.24 -15.80
CA LEU A 129 5.24 29.27 -14.34
C LEU A 129 6.38 28.58 -13.58
N LYS A 130 7.17 27.73 -14.24
CA LYS A 130 8.32 27.04 -13.64
C LYS A 130 7.96 26.30 -12.36
N LEU A 131 6.86 25.56 -12.39
CA LEU A 131 6.37 24.79 -11.25
C LEU A 131 7.22 23.53 -10.99
N ARG A 132 8.15 23.16 -11.87
CA ARG A 132 9.15 22.10 -11.65
C ARG A 132 10.58 22.62 -11.87
N PRO A 133 11.59 22.06 -11.18
CA PRO A 133 12.98 22.53 -11.28
C PRO A 133 13.54 22.57 -12.72
N ASN A 134 13.25 21.54 -13.52
CA ASN A 134 13.75 21.39 -14.88
C ASN A 134 12.60 21.20 -15.87
N GLN A 135 12.08 22.27 -16.44
CA GLN A 135 10.90 22.20 -17.33
C GLN A 135 11.13 21.48 -18.66
N GLN A 136 12.39 21.32 -19.10
CA GLN A 136 12.71 20.64 -20.36
C GLN A 136 12.55 19.11 -20.29
N PHE A 137 12.44 18.55 -19.08
CA PHE A 137 12.31 17.12 -18.85
C PHE A 137 10.97 16.82 -18.19
N ALA A 138 10.23 15.84 -18.70
CA ALA A 138 8.97 15.45 -18.10
C ALA A 138 9.16 14.69 -16.77
N LEU A 139 10.25 13.93 -16.66
CA LEU A 139 10.62 13.06 -15.54
C LEU A 139 12.15 13.02 -15.44
N ILE A 140 12.72 13.10 -14.24
CA ILE A 140 14.13 12.82 -14.00
C ILE A 140 14.22 11.76 -12.90
N THR A 141 14.41 10.51 -13.30
CA THR A 141 14.56 9.40 -12.35
C THR A 141 15.93 9.43 -11.70
N TYR A 142 15.94 9.60 -10.38
CA TYR A 142 17.13 9.50 -9.55
C TYR A 142 17.09 8.19 -8.76
N LEU A 143 18.24 7.50 -8.69
CA LEU A 143 18.40 6.27 -7.95
C LEU A 143 19.38 6.49 -6.81
N ASP A 144 18.99 6.11 -5.60
CA ASP A 144 19.86 6.12 -4.44
C ASP A 144 19.62 4.91 -3.53
N ASN A 145 20.28 4.92 -2.38
CA ASN A 145 20.21 3.90 -1.35
C ASN A 145 19.66 4.48 -0.03
N SER A 146 18.68 5.39 -0.09
CA SER A 146 18.07 6.03 1.09
C SER A 146 16.94 5.21 1.73
N GLY A 147 16.61 4.05 1.15
CA GLY A 147 15.53 3.19 1.61
C GLY A 147 15.85 2.47 2.91
N ASP A 148 14.83 2.32 3.76
CA ASP A 148 14.93 1.67 5.07
C ASP A 148 13.65 0.91 5.42
N SER A 149 13.82 -0.26 6.05
CA SER A 149 12.70 -1.09 6.49
C SER A 149 12.95 -1.69 7.88
N ASN A 150 11.87 -1.97 8.60
CA ASN A 150 11.92 -2.57 9.92
C ASN A 150 10.72 -3.50 10.12
N TYR A 151 11.01 -4.79 10.31
CA TYR A 151 10.02 -5.83 10.55
C TYR A 151 10.25 -6.50 11.89
N HIS A 152 9.18 -6.69 12.64
CA HIS A 152 9.16 -7.39 13.93
C HIS A 152 7.99 -8.35 13.96
N ALA A 153 8.22 -9.60 14.36
CA ALA A 153 7.16 -10.59 14.49
C ALA A 153 7.37 -11.54 15.66
N ALA A 154 6.27 -11.88 16.32
CA ALA A 154 6.17 -12.99 17.25
C ALA A 154 5.47 -14.17 16.55
N GLN A 155 6.11 -15.33 16.57
CA GLN A 155 5.62 -16.58 16.00
C GLN A 155 5.39 -17.60 17.10
N PHE A 156 4.23 -18.22 17.09
CA PHE A 156 3.85 -19.27 18.03
C PHE A 156 3.47 -20.50 17.25
N THR A 157 4.04 -21.65 17.60
CA THR A 157 3.56 -22.93 17.11
C THR A 157 3.16 -23.82 18.26
N LEU A 158 2.09 -24.58 18.05
CA LEU A 158 1.58 -25.56 19.00
C LEU A 158 1.30 -26.84 18.24
N ARG A 159 1.85 -27.96 18.72
CA ARG A 159 1.66 -29.27 18.11
C ARG A 159 1.35 -30.31 19.16
N ARG A 160 0.47 -31.26 18.83
CA ARG A 160 0.20 -32.43 19.68
C ARG A 160 -0.25 -33.61 18.84
N ARG A 161 0.29 -34.79 19.14
CA ARG A 161 -0.20 -36.06 18.64
C ARG A 161 -0.79 -36.87 19.79
N PHE A 162 -2.07 -37.13 19.74
CA PHE A 162 -2.79 -37.93 20.72
C PHE A 162 -2.68 -39.42 20.36
N SER A 163 -2.63 -40.27 21.38
CA SER A 163 -2.66 -41.74 21.20
C SER A 163 -3.97 -42.25 20.59
N THR A 164 -5.03 -41.44 20.61
CA THR A 164 -6.35 -41.75 20.04
C THR A 164 -6.43 -41.55 18.52
N GLY A 165 -5.32 -41.24 17.84
CA GLY A 165 -5.27 -41.01 16.40
C GLY A 165 -5.61 -39.58 15.96
N LEU A 166 -5.72 -38.64 16.91
CA LEU A 166 -5.86 -37.20 16.63
C LEU A 166 -4.48 -36.53 16.59
N GLY A 167 -4.22 -35.73 15.57
CA GLY A 167 -3.09 -34.81 15.46
C GLY A 167 -3.58 -33.38 15.33
N LEU A 168 -2.99 -32.47 16.10
CA LEU A 168 -3.25 -31.04 16.06
C LEU A 168 -1.95 -30.29 15.77
N SER A 169 -2.04 -29.29 14.90
CA SER A 169 -0.97 -28.33 14.65
C SER A 169 -1.56 -26.94 14.46
N MET A 170 -0.91 -25.94 15.04
CA MET A 170 -1.29 -24.54 14.92
C MET A 170 -0.03 -23.71 14.81
N ALA A 171 -0.03 -22.73 13.93
CA ALA A 171 1.00 -21.72 13.76
C ALA A 171 0.33 -20.35 13.70
N TYR A 172 0.76 -19.43 14.55
CA TYR A 172 0.25 -18.07 14.64
C TYR A 172 1.41 -17.08 14.58
N THR A 173 1.31 -16.10 13.70
CA THR A 173 2.28 -15.01 13.56
C THR A 173 1.58 -13.68 13.81
N TYR A 174 2.12 -12.90 14.72
CA TYR A 174 1.75 -11.51 14.95
C TYR A 174 2.94 -10.64 14.56
N GLY A 175 2.80 -9.83 13.52
CA GLY A 175 3.89 -9.07 12.94
C GLY A 175 3.56 -7.62 12.66
N LYS A 176 4.61 -6.81 12.46
CA LYS A 176 4.51 -5.45 11.94
C LYS A 176 5.73 -5.14 11.10
N SER A 177 5.48 -4.64 9.89
CA SER A 177 6.46 -4.10 8.96
C SER A 177 6.26 -2.60 8.77
N ILE A 178 7.35 -1.83 8.82
CA ILE A 178 7.39 -0.39 8.53
C ILE A 178 8.51 -0.17 7.52
N ASP A 179 8.25 0.57 6.46
CA ASP A 179 9.27 1.02 5.51
C ASP A 179 8.99 2.46 5.03
N ASN A 180 9.96 3.04 4.35
CA ASN A 180 9.82 4.29 3.58
C ASN A 180 9.68 4.05 2.07
N GLN A 181 9.62 2.77 1.68
CA GLN A 181 9.37 2.32 0.33
C GLN A 181 8.94 0.85 0.34
N SER A 182 7.65 0.63 0.10
CA SER A 182 7.08 -0.72 -0.01
C SER A 182 7.20 -1.24 -1.44
N VAL A 183 7.82 -2.41 -1.59
CA VAL A 183 7.78 -3.19 -2.83
C VAL A 183 7.22 -4.56 -2.50
N ASP A 184 5.97 -4.83 -2.88
CA ASP A 184 5.39 -6.16 -2.79
C ASP A 184 5.93 -7.05 -3.93
N PRO A 185 6.66 -8.15 -3.63
CA PRO A 185 7.11 -9.08 -4.65
C PRO A 185 5.98 -9.92 -5.26
N VAL A 186 4.79 -10.00 -4.65
CA VAL A 186 3.70 -10.88 -5.10
C VAL A 186 2.78 -10.19 -6.13
N GLY A 187 2.67 -8.87 -6.10
CA GLY A 187 2.04 -8.04 -7.14
C GLY A 187 2.95 -7.67 -8.33
N ALA A 188 4.26 -7.92 -8.24
CA ALA A 188 5.21 -7.71 -9.32
C ALA A 188 5.12 -8.86 -10.35
N SER A 189 4.05 -8.85 -11.14
CA SER A 189 3.99 -9.70 -12.33
C SER A 189 5.22 -9.45 -13.22
N SER A 190 5.88 -10.55 -13.54
CA SER A 190 7.04 -10.67 -14.40
C SER A 190 6.82 -9.97 -15.75
N GLY A 191 7.33 -8.75 -15.88
CA GLY A 191 7.45 -8.03 -17.15
C GLY A 191 8.60 -7.05 -17.00
N GLY A 192 9.73 -7.34 -17.65
CA GLY A 192 10.99 -6.59 -17.58
C GLY A 192 10.91 -5.17 -18.15
N GLY A 193 10.11 -4.32 -17.52
CA GLY A 193 10.06 -2.88 -17.67
C GLY A 193 9.79 -2.25 -16.30
N LEU A 194 10.35 -1.07 -16.07
CA LEU A 194 9.98 -0.21 -14.93
C LEU A 194 8.48 0.13 -15.05
N SER A 195 7.62 -0.76 -14.58
CA SER A 195 6.20 -0.49 -14.37
C SER A 195 6.09 0.40 -13.14
N THR A 196 5.38 1.51 -13.29
CA THR A 196 5.20 2.64 -12.38
C THR A 196 4.46 2.32 -11.07
N THR A 197 4.57 1.09 -10.56
CA THR A 197 3.94 0.64 -9.30
C THR A 197 4.94 0.39 -8.18
N ASN A 198 6.24 0.23 -8.46
CA ASN A 198 7.16 -0.35 -7.48
C ASN A 198 8.31 0.58 -7.07
N SER A 199 8.27 1.83 -7.52
CA SER A 199 8.99 2.91 -6.90
C SER A 199 8.01 4.07 -6.87
N ARG A 200 7.16 4.08 -5.84
CA ARG A 200 6.28 5.23 -5.59
C ARG A 200 7.19 6.44 -5.53
N THR A 201 7.00 7.40 -6.44
CA THR A 201 7.58 8.73 -6.23
C THR A 201 7.08 9.18 -4.86
N PRO A 202 7.97 9.56 -3.93
CA PRO A 202 7.54 10.08 -2.65
C PRO A 202 6.45 11.12 -2.85
N THR A 203 5.44 11.08 -1.99
CA THR A 203 4.37 12.08 -1.93
C THR A 203 4.97 13.48 -1.92
N ASP A 204 6.06 13.67 -1.18
CA ASP A 204 6.90 14.85 -1.26
C ASP A 204 8.38 14.47 -1.21
N ILE A 205 9.09 14.68 -2.32
CA ILE A 205 10.54 14.44 -2.39
C ILE A 205 11.34 15.36 -1.46
N ARG A 206 10.76 16.49 -1.05
CA ARG A 206 11.37 17.44 -0.12
C ARG A 206 11.29 16.93 1.32
N ASN A 207 10.45 15.93 1.61
CA ASN A 207 10.27 15.38 2.94
C ASN A 207 9.98 13.86 2.93
N PHE A 208 11.04 13.06 2.85
CA PHE A 208 10.97 11.59 2.91
C PHE A 208 10.41 11.00 4.22
N ARG A 209 10.23 11.81 5.28
CA ARG A 209 9.63 11.32 6.52
C ARG A 209 8.16 10.95 6.33
N GLU A 210 7.48 11.60 5.38
CA GLU A 210 6.08 11.32 5.06
C GLU A 210 5.89 9.94 4.42
N GLU A 211 6.95 9.36 3.86
CA GLU A 211 6.90 8.03 3.25
C GLU A 211 6.99 6.89 4.27
N ARG A 212 7.38 7.19 5.52
CA ARG A 212 7.54 6.16 6.55
C ARG A 212 6.19 5.71 7.08
N ALA A 213 5.71 4.57 6.60
CA ALA A 213 4.41 4.02 6.96
C ALA A 213 4.45 2.50 7.20
N ARG A 214 3.29 1.89 7.52
CA ARG A 214 3.17 0.43 7.49
C ARG A 214 3.44 -0.04 6.07
N SER A 215 4.22 -1.11 5.94
CA SER A 215 4.49 -1.68 4.62
C SER A 215 3.19 -2.10 3.93
N ASP A 216 3.10 -1.91 2.62
CA ASP A 216 1.91 -2.28 1.82
C ASP A 216 1.56 -3.78 1.95
N PHE A 217 2.55 -4.64 2.19
CA PHE A 217 2.38 -6.08 2.38
C PHE A 217 2.25 -6.51 3.86
N ASP A 218 2.12 -5.55 4.80
CA ASP A 218 2.06 -5.84 6.23
C ASP A 218 0.78 -6.61 6.61
N ARG A 219 0.93 -7.90 6.86
CA ARG A 219 -0.13 -8.72 7.47
C ARG A 219 0.13 -8.86 8.96
N THR A 220 -0.67 -8.12 9.74
CA THR A 220 -0.50 -8.07 11.19
C THR A 220 -0.76 -9.41 11.88
N GLN A 221 -1.74 -10.19 11.44
CA GLN A 221 -2.05 -11.50 12.02
C GLN A 221 -2.17 -12.56 10.94
N VAL A 222 -1.49 -13.68 11.13
CA VAL A 222 -1.60 -14.86 10.27
C VAL A 222 -1.70 -16.11 11.15
N LEU A 223 -2.80 -16.84 11.03
CA LEU A 223 -3.08 -18.07 11.74
C LEU A 223 -3.28 -19.21 10.72
N GLN A 224 -2.58 -20.31 10.95
CA GLN A 224 -2.82 -21.57 10.28
C GLN A 224 -3.06 -22.64 11.34
N ALA A 225 -4.19 -23.34 11.26
CA ALA A 225 -4.50 -24.46 12.12
C ALA A 225 -4.86 -25.68 11.26
N ALA A 226 -4.31 -26.83 11.59
CA ALA A 226 -4.60 -28.08 10.92
C ALA A 226 -4.84 -29.20 11.92
N SER A 227 -5.83 -30.05 11.62
CA SER A 227 -6.12 -31.25 12.39
C SER A 227 -6.26 -32.46 11.48
N VAL A 228 -5.82 -33.61 11.98
CA VAL A 228 -5.99 -34.92 11.35
C VAL A 228 -6.54 -35.85 12.41
N TRP A 229 -7.72 -36.41 12.20
CA TRP A 229 -8.36 -37.30 13.14
C TRP A 229 -8.71 -38.63 12.49
N GLU A 230 -8.03 -39.70 12.90
CA GLU A 230 -8.49 -41.06 12.64
C GLU A 230 -9.72 -41.34 13.50
N LEU A 231 -10.89 -41.47 12.87
CA LEU A 231 -12.11 -41.79 13.59
C LEU A 231 -11.95 -43.14 14.28
N PRO A 232 -12.20 -43.24 15.60
CA PRO A 232 -12.03 -44.49 16.32
C PRO A 232 -13.24 -45.41 16.12
N VAL A 233 -13.65 -45.60 14.86
CA VAL A 233 -14.82 -46.36 14.43
C VAL A 233 -14.37 -47.53 13.55
N GLY A 234 -14.94 -48.71 13.78
CA GLY A 234 -14.66 -49.93 13.02
C GLY A 234 -14.03 -51.04 13.86
N ARG A 235 -13.77 -52.18 13.22
CA ARG A 235 -13.30 -53.42 13.86
C ARG A 235 -12.00 -53.18 14.62
N GLY A 236 -11.99 -53.49 15.92
CA GLY A 236 -10.82 -53.28 16.79
C GLY A 236 -10.57 -51.83 17.24
N ARG A 237 -11.48 -50.89 16.96
CA ARG A 237 -11.43 -49.50 17.46
C ARG A 237 -12.46 -49.26 18.57
N ARG A 238 -12.40 -48.09 19.23
CA ARG A 238 -13.18 -47.75 20.44
C ARG A 238 -14.70 -47.81 20.22
N PHE A 239 -15.18 -47.38 19.05
CA PHE A 239 -16.59 -47.40 18.67
C PHE A 239 -16.83 -48.41 17.53
N LEU A 240 -17.96 -49.12 17.58
CA LEU A 240 -18.28 -50.18 16.62
C LEU A 240 -17.18 -51.28 16.51
N GLY A 241 -16.44 -51.51 17.60
CA GLY A 241 -15.32 -52.46 17.66
C GLY A 241 -15.68 -53.92 17.35
N SER A 242 -16.93 -54.31 17.64
CA SER A 242 -17.51 -55.63 17.36
C SER A 242 -18.38 -55.66 16.09
N SER A 243 -18.36 -54.61 15.27
CA SER A 243 -19.14 -54.57 14.03
C SER A 243 -18.65 -55.62 13.03
N HIS A 244 -19.59 -56.35 12.42
CA HIS A 244 -19.33 -57.39 11.43
C HIS A 244 -19.93 -56.99 10.07
N GLY A 245 -19.27 -57.38 8.98
CA GLY A 245 -19.79 -57.21 7.61
C GLY A 245 -19.81 -55.76 7.10
N ILE A 246 -20.91 -55.40 6.43
CA ILE A 246 -21.11 -54.14 5.69
C ILE A 246 -20.87 -52.90 6.57
N VAL A 247 -21.22 -52.94 7.85
CA VAL A 247 -21.08 -51.81 8.77
C VAL A 247 -19.61 -51.40 8.95
N ASN A 248 -18.68 -52.35 9.03
CA ASN A 248 -17.25 -52.04 9.12
C ASN A 248 -16.68 -51.52 7.79
N HIS A 249 -17.21 -51.99 6.65
CA HIS A 249 -16.81 -51.49 5.33
C HIS A 249 -17.29 -50.06 5.09
N ILE A 250 -18.45 -49.67 5.63
CA ILE A 250 -19.00 -48.33 5.47
C ILE A 250 -18.43 -47.35 6.49
N PHE A 251 -18.23 -47.76 7.74
CA PHE A 251 -17.88 -46.84 8.84
C PHE A 251 -16.46 -47.01 9.40
N GLY A 252 -15.70 -48.00 8.94
CA GLY A 252 -14.32 -48.23 9.36
C GLY A 252 -13.29 -47.42 8.57
N GLY A 253 -12.21 -47.00 9.22
CA GLY A 253 -11.02 -46.46 8.54
C GLY A 253 -11.10 -45.00 8.08
N TRP A 254 -12.14 -44.26 8.47
CA TRP A 254 -12.27 -42.86 8.11
C TRP A 254 -11.25 -41.96 8.80
N THR A 255 -10.70 -41.01 8.03
CA THR A 255 -9.85 -39.94 8.52
C THR A 255 -10.46 -38.59 8.17
N ILE A 256 -10.59 -37.71 9.16
CA ILE A 256 -11.04 -36.33 8.95
C ILE A 256 -9.82 -35.43 8.96
N ASN A 257 -9.63 -34.65 7.89
CA ASN A 257 -8.59 -33.64 7.79
C ASN A 257 -9.24 -32.26 7.74
N SER A 258 -8.75 -31.33 8.56
CA SER A 258 -9.20 -29.93 8.53
C SER A 258 -8.01 -29.00 8.42
N ILE A 259 -8.15 -27.95 7.61
CA ILE A 259 -7.20 -26.84 7.55
C ILE A 259 -8.01 -25.56 7.67
N TYR A 260 -7.58 -24.68 8.54
CA TYR A 260 -8.14 -23.35 8.74
C TYR A 260 -7.01 -22.33 8.58
N THR A 261 -7.22 -21.36 7.71
CA THR A 261 -6.29 -20.26 7.49
C THR A 261 -7.03 -18.96 7.73
N PHE A 262 -6.44 -18.09 8.54
CA PHE A 262 -6.93 -16.75 8.79
C PHE A 262 -5.76 -15.77 8.65
N GLN A 263 -5.99 -14.67 7.96
CA GLN A 263 -5.01 -13.59 7.85
C GLN A 263 -5.73 -12.26 7.80
N THR A 264 -5.13 -11.23 8.39
CA THR A 264 -5.60 -9.85 8.21
C THR A 264 -5.32 -9.38 6.79
N GLY A 265 -6.09 -8.39 6.32
CA GLY A 265 -5.79 -7.67 5.09
C GLY A 265 -4.51 -6.85 5.20
N GLU A 266 -4.09 -6.35 4.04
CA GLU A 266 -3.05 -5.34 3.87
C GLU A 266 -3.60 -3.94 4.25
N PRO A 267 -2.75 -2.96 4.60
CA PRO A 267 -3.16 -1.61 5.01
C PRO A 267 -3.92 -0.80 3.95
#